data_AF-A0A3B8WTY9-F1
#
_entry.id   AF-A0A3B8WTY9-F1
#
_cell.length_a   1.000
_cell.length_b   1.000
_cell.length_c   1.000
_cell.angle_alpha   90.00
_cell.angle_beta   90.00
_cell.angle_gamma   90.00
#
_symmetry.space_group_name_H-M   'P 1'
#
loop_
_entity.id
_entity.type
_entity.pdbx_description
1 polymer ?
#
loop_
_entity_poly.entity_id
_entity_poly.type
_entity_poly.pdbx_seq_one_letter_code
_entity_poly.pdbx_strand_id
1 'polypeptide(L)'
;MAARTRSIFFLSDHTGISVETLGNALLAPFPRVQFKRRNLPFIDTIVKAEEARDQILLDHQQSGLPPIVFSTLADPVIRAITRQTDALCFDFLETFTGPLEQSLGPET
;
A
#
# COMPACT_ATOMS: atom_id res chain seq x y z
N MET A 1 -1.05 17.20 -23.66
CA MET A 1 -1.64 16.14 -22.79
C MET A 1 -1.48 16.59 -21.35
N ALA A 2 -2.56 16.65 -20.56
CA ALA A 2 -2.43 16.86 -19.13
C ALA A 2 -1.61 15.71 -18.53
N ALA A 3 -0.61 16.03 -17.70
CA ALA A 3 0.14 15.00 -16.99
C ALA A 3 -0.83 14.26 -16.07
N ARG A 4 -1.00 12.94 -16.30
CA ARG A 4 -1.96 12.13 -15.55
C ARG A 4 -1.31 11.72 -14.23
N THR A 5 -1.60 12.44 -13.15
CA THR A 5 -1.07 12.17 -11.82
C THR A 5 -1.65 10.88 -11.25
N ARG A 6 -0.79 9.97 -10.81
CA ARG A 6 -1.17 8.70 -10.18
C ARG A 6 -1.11 8.82 -8.66
N SER A 7 -2.15 8.37 -7.96
CA SER A 7 -2.12 8.34 -6.51
C SER A 7 -1.37 7.12 -5.99
N ILE A 8 -0.54 7.35 -4.98
CA ILE A 8 0.21 6.33 -4.25
C ILE A 8 -0.23 6.39 -2.79
N PHE A 9 -0.67 5.26 -2.25
CA PHE A 9 -1.02 5.10 -0.85
C PHE A 9 0.01 4.21 -0.16
N PHE A 10 0.48 4.62 1.01
CA PHE A 10 1.38 3.86 1.85
C PHE A 10 0.65 3.47 3.13
N LEU A 11 0.39 2.17 3.31
CA LEU A 11 -0.41 1.62 4.40
C LEU A 11 0.50 0.93 5.42
N SER A 12 0.32 1.27 6.70
CA SER A 12 1.05 0.65 7.81
C SER A 12 0.19 0.63 9.07
N ASP A 13 0.34 -0.42 9.87
CA ASP A 13 -0.17 -0.57 11.24
C ASP A 13 0.69 0.21 12.27
N HIS A 14 1.87 0.68 11.87
CA HIS A 14 2.76 1.53 12.65
C HIS A 14 2.91 2.91 11.99
N THR A 15 4.11 3.51 12.07
CA THR A 15 4.36 4.89 11.64
C THR A 15 4.38 5.09 10.12
N GLY A 16 4.51 4.02 9.34
CA GLY A 16 4.58 4.09 7.86
C GLY A 16 5.96 4.43 7.27
N ILE A 17 6.98 4.70 8.09
CA ILE A 17 8.33 5.10 7.60
C ILE A 17 8.93 4.03 6.67
N SER A 18 8.83 2.75 7.04
CA SER A 18 9.42 1.66 6.25
C SER A 18 8.74 1.49 4.90
N VAL A 19 7.40 1.46 4.86
CA VAL A 19 6.63 1.30 3.62
C VAL A 19 6.82 2.51 2.69
N GLU A 20 6.93 3.72 3.25
CA GLU A 20 7.24 4.94 2.49
C GLU A 20 8.64 4.88 1.88
N THR A 21 9.64 4.50 2.67
CA THR A 21 11.04 4.38 2.21
C THR A 21 11.16 3.39 1.06
N LEU A 22 10.62 2.18 1.25
CA LEU A 22 10.68 1.11 0.25
C LEU A 22 9.90 1.45 -1.01
N GLY A 23 8.65 1.93 -0.87
CA GLY A 23 7.85 2.28 -2.05
C GLY A 23 8.43 3.47 -2.80
N ASN A 24 9.02 4.46 -2.13
CA ASN A 24 9.74 5.55 -2.83
C ASN A 24 10.97 5.03 -3.59
N ALA A 25 11.72 4.08 -3.05
CA ALA A 25 12.82 3.43 -3.76
C ALA A 25 12.34 2.71 -5.03
N LEU A 26 11.18 2.03 -4.97
CA LEU A 26 10.57 1.36 -6.13
C LEU A 26 10.00 2.34 -7.17
N LEU A 27 9.61 3.55 -6.77
CA LEU A 27 9.12 4.58 -7.67
C LEU A 27 10.25 5.41 -8.32
N ALA A 28 11.44 5.43 -7.73
CA ALA A 28 12.58 6.23 -8.20
C ALA A 28 12.97 6.00 -9.69
N PRO A 29 12.88 4.77 -10.25
CA PRO A 29 13.15 4.55 -11.67
C PRO A 29 12.16 5.22 -12.64
N PHE A 30 11.06 5.81 -12.16
CA PHE A 30 9.99 6.39 -12.99
C PHE A 30 9.87 7.93 -12.87
N PRO A 31 10.94 8.72 -13.14
CA PRO A 31 10.98 10.16 -12.84
C PRO A 31 10.04 11.01 -13.71
N ARG A 32 9.52 10.46 -14.82
CA ARG A 32 8.58 11.16 -15.73
C ARG A 32 7.12 11.05 -15.29
N VAL A 33 6.81 10.20 -14.31
CA VAL A 33 5.45 10.01 -13.80
C VAL A 33 5.21 10.93 -12.62
N GLN A 34 4.08 11.64 -12.61
CA GLN A 34 3.68 12.46 -11.48
C GLN A 34 2.91 11.60 -10.48
N PHE A 35 3.34 11.65 -9.22
CA PHE A 35 2.74 10.87 -8.14
C PHE A 35 2.17 11.78 -7.05
N LYS A 36 0.90 11.54 -6.67
CA LYS A 36 0.28 12.12 -5.48
C LYS A 36 0.37 11.10 -4.34
N ARG A 37 1.24 11.35 -3.37
CA ARG A 37 1.52 10.41 -2.27
C ARG A 37 0.63 10.68 -1.06
N ARG A 38 0.16 9.62 -0.41
CA ARG A 38 -0.62 9.67 0.84
C ARG A 38 -0.14 8.57 1.79
N ASN A 39 0.24 8.95 3.00
CA ASN A 39 0.62 8.02 4.05
C ASN A 39 -0.59 7.78 4.96
N LEU A 40 -0.97 6.53 5.16
CA LEU A 40 -2.03 6.09 6.06
C LEU A 40 -1.40 5.20 7.16
N PRO A 41 -0.85 5.80 8.22
CA PRO A 41 -0.25 5.08 9.33
C PRO A 41 -1.31 4.59 10.34
N PHE A 42 -0.90 3.73 11.26
CA PHE A 42 -1.68 3.23 12.40
C PHE A 42 -2.99 2.54 12.02
N ILE A 43 -3.03 1.82 10.89
CA ILE A 43 -4.19 1.01 10.47
C ILE A 43 -4.16 -0.33 11.22
N ASP A 44 -4.54 -0.29 12.49
CA ASP A 44 -4.46 -1.42 13.44
C ASP A 44 -5.84 -1.92 13.90
N THR A 45 -6.92 -1.37 13.33
CA THR A 45 -8.29 -1.78 13.64
C THR A 45 -9.12 -1.90 12.36
N ILE A 46 -10.18 -2.72 12.41
CA ILE A 46 -11.13 -2.92 11.30
C ILE A 46 -11.68 -1.58 10.81
N VAL A 47 -12.09 -0.70 11.73
CA VAL A 47 -12.65 0.63 11.38
C VAL A 47 -11.66 1.45 10.56
N LYS A 48 -10.40 1.52 11.01
CA LYS A 48 -9.35 2.24 10.26
C LYS A 48 -9.04 1.60 8.92
N ALA A 49 -9.14 0.28 8.81
CA ALA A 49 -8.96 -0.45 7.56
C ALA A 49 -10.05 -0.11 6.54
N GLU A 50 -11.30 -0.03 7.01
CA GLU A 50 -12.45 0.40 6.20
C GLU A 50 -12.32 1.87 5.76
N GLU A 51 -11.91 2.76 6.67
CA GLU A 51 -11.62 4.15 6.34
C GLU A 51 -10.51 4.30 5.29
N ALA A 52 -9.44 3.49 5.38
CA ALA A 52 -8.37 3.48 4.40
C ALA A 52 -8.87 2.98 3.03
N ARG A 53 -9.65 1.89 3.01
CA ARG A 53 -10.30 1.36 1.80
C ARG A 53 -11.16 2.45 1.14
N ASP A 54 -11.99 3.14 1.91
CA ASP A 54 -12.92 4.14 1.40
C ASP A 54 -12.18 5.36 0.83
N GLN A 55 -11.08 5.78 1.46
CA GLN A 55 -10.20 6.82 0.91
C GLN A 55 -9.56 6.43 -0.44
N ILE A 56 -9.18 5.16 -0.61
CA ILE A 56 -8.62 4.64 -1.86
C ILE A 56 -9.70 4.61 -2.95
N LEU A 57 -10.91 4.10 -2.64
CA LEU A 57 -12.03 4.05 -3.57
C LEU A 57 -12.46 5.44 -4.02
N LEU A 58 -12.56 6.39 -3.09
CA LEU A 58 -12.93 7.78 -3.40
C LEU A 58 -11.90 8.43 -4.33
N ASP A 59 -10.61 8.20 -4.09
CA ASP A 59 -9.55 8.72 -4.96
C ASP A 59 -9.60 8.11 -6.37
N HIS A 60 -9.89 6.81 -6.46
CA HIS A 60 -10.10 6.15 -7.74
C HIS A 60 -11.25 6.79 -8.53
N GLN A 61 -12.40 6.99 -7.88
CA GLN A 61 -13.59 7.61 -8.47
C GLN A 61 -13.31 9.04 -8.97
N GLN A 62 -12.56 9.83 -8.20
CA GLN A 62 -12.23 11.22 -8.54
C GLN A 62 -11.20 11.34 -9.67
N SER A 63 -10.20 10.46 -9.70
CA SER A 63 -9.09 10.53 -10.67
C SER A 63 -9.36 9.73 -11.95
N GLY A 64 -10.31 8.78 -11.92
CA GLY A 64 -10.55 7.81 -12.99
C GLY A 64 -9.34 6.91 -13.25
N LEU A 65 -8.45 6.75 -12.26
CA LEU A 65 -7.23 5.97 -12.36
C LEU A 65 -7.08 5.04 -11.16
N PRO A 66 -6.81 3.74 -11.36
CA PRO A 66 -6.51 2.85 -10.24
C PRO A 66 -5.32 3.38 -9.43
N PRO A 67 -5.48 3.62 -8.11
CA PRO A 67 -4.37 3.98 -7.25
C PRO A 67 -3.38 2.81 -7.13
N ILE A 68 -2.15 3.13 -6.73
CA ILE A 68 -1.16 2.13 -6.32
C ILE A 68 -1.07 2.16 -4.79
N VAL A 69 -1.07 0.99 -4.17
CA VAL A 69 -0.96 0.81 -2.73
C VAL A 69 0.34 0.07 -2.44
N PHE A 70 1.17 0.60 -1.56
CA PHE A 70 2.25 -0.12 -0.89
C PHE A 70 1.80 -0.43 0.54
N SER A 71 1.99 -1.67 1.00
CA SER A 71 1.49 -2.12 2.31
C SER A 71 2.55 -2.90 3.09
N THR A 72 2.56 -2.70 4.41
CA THR A 72 3.27 -3.55 5.39
C THR A 72 2.34 -3.99 6.52
N LEU A 73 1.04 -4.12 6.27
CA LEU A 73 0.06 -4.50 7.30
C LEU A 73 0.25 -5.96 7.72
N ALA A 74 0.50 -6.21 9.01
CA ALA A 74 0.78 -7.55 9.53
C ALA A 74 -0.47 -8.42 9.72
N ASP A 75 -1.60 -7.81 10.09
CA ASP A 75 -2.85 -8.53 10.34
C ASP A 75 -3.54 -8.94 9.01
N PRO A 76 -3.79 -10.24 8.77
CA PRO A 76 -4.45 -10.73 7.56
C PRO A 76 -5.88 -10.20 7.37
N VAL A 77 -6.64 -9.95 8.44
CA VAL A 77 -7.99 -9.41 8.39
C VAL A 77 -7.95 -7.95 7.93
N ILE A 78 -7.04 -7.15 8.50
CA ILE A 78 -6.83 -5.75 8.11
C ILE A 78 -6.35 -5.66 6.65
N ARG A 79 -5.43 -6.54 6.24
CA ARG A 79 -5.02 -6.67 4.83
C ARG A 79 -6.20 -6.99 3.92
N ALA A 80 -7.04 -7.95 4.29
CA ALA A 80 -8.16 -8.36 3.47
C ALA A 80 -9.16 -7.22 3.25
N ILE A 81 -9.44 -6.41 4.27
CA ILE A 81 -10.33 -5.24 4.17
C ILE A 81 -9.74 -4.18 3.23
N THR A 82 -8.48 -3.81 3.45
CA THR A 82 -7.82 -2.75 2.65
C THR A 82 -7.64 -3.14 1.17
N ARG A 83 -7.70 -4.45 0.85
CA ARG A 83 -7.68 -4.99 -0.51
C ARG A 83 -9.03 -5.02 -1.23
N GLN A 84 -10.12 -4.67 -0.56
CA GLN A 84 -11.46 -4.59 -1.19
C GLN A 84 -11.58 -3.34 -2.06
N THR A 85 -10.66 -3.15 -3.01
CA THR A 85 -10.57 -2.02 -3.93
C THR A 85 -10.00 -2.48 -5.27
N ASP A 86 -10.19 -1.68 -6.33
CA ASP A 86 -9.55 -1.91 -7.64
C ASP A 86 -8.11 -1.35 -7.70
N ALA A 87 -7.49 -1.03 -6.56
CA ALA A 87 -6.13 -0.52 -6.51
C ALA A 87 -5.10 -1.62 -6.78
N LEU A 88 -3.97 -1.22 -7.37
CA LEU A 88 -2.83 -2.11 -7.55
C LEU A 88 -2.05 -2.20 -6.25
N CYS A 89 -2.13 -3.34 -5.56
CA CYS A 89 -1.51 -3.54 -4.25
C CYS A 89 -0.16 -4.25 -4.34
N PHE A 90 0.87 -3.64 -3.74
CA PHE A 90 2.21 -4.16 -3.53
C PHE A 90 2.41 -4.35 -2.03
N ASP A 91 2.23 -5.59 -1.57
CA ASP A 91 2.33 -5.93 -0.15
C ASP A 91 3.69 -6.55 0.14
N PHE A 92 4.51 -5.82 0.89
CA PHE A 92 5.87 -6.25 1.16
C PHE A 92 5.93 -7.47 2.07
N LEU A 93 5.00 -7.61 3.02
CA LEU A 93 5.00 -8.77 3.91
C LEU A 93 4.58 -10.02 3.13
N GLU A 94 3.46 -9.97 2.40
CA GLU A 94 3.04 -11.12 1.57
C GLU A 94 4.11 -11.51 0.55
N THR A 95 4.78 -10.53 -0.07
CA THR A 95 5.79 -10.78 -1.10
C THR A 95 7.08 -11.40 -0.53
N PHE A 96 7.55 -10.93 0.63
CA PHE A 96 8.87 -11.27 1.14
C PHE A 96 8.88 -12.30 2.28
N THR A 97 7.76 -12.51 2.98
CA THR A 97 7.69 -13.48 4.08
C THR A 97 7.99 -14.91 3.62
N GLY A 98 7.35 -15.39 2.55
CA GLY A 98 7.55 -16.76 2.07
C GLY A 98 9.02 -17.09 1.71
N PRO A 99 9.70 -16.27 0.90
CA PRO A 99 11.13 -16.44 0.63
C PRO A 99 12.01 -16.40 1.90
N LEU A 100 11.64 -15.57 2.88
CA LEU A 100 12.37 -15.48 4.15
C LEU A 100 12.19 -16.74 5.00
N GLU A 101 10.97 -17.23 5.16
CA GLU A 101 10.67 -18.48 5.90
C GLU A 101 11.41 -19.68 5.28
N GLN A 102 11.46 -19.76 3.95
CA GLN A 102 12.21 -20.82 3.27
C GLN A 102 13.72 -20.74 3.52
N SER A 103 14.26 -19.52 3.64
CA SER A 103 15.70 -19.30 3.80
C SER A 103 16.16 -19.44 5.26
N LEU A 104 15.32 -19.03 6.21
CA LEU A 104 15.62 -19.03 7.63
C LEU A 104 15.17 -20.34 8.32
N GLY A 105 14.30 -21.11 7.67
CA GLY A 105 13.56 -22.21 8.28
C GLY A 105 12.25 -21.72 8.89
N PRO A 106 11.28 -22.63 9.13
CA PRO A 106 10.02 -22.27 9.78
C PRO A 106 10.31 -21.71 11.18
N GLU A 107 9.66 -20.60 11.54
CA GLU A 107 9.54 -20.25 12.96
C GLU A 107 8.84 -21.42 13.67
N THR A 108 9.47 -21.92 14.72
CA THR A 108 9.03 -23.14 15.43
C THR A 108 7.74 -22.89 16.20
#